data_AF-A0A7K3H4E6-F1
#
_entry.id   AF-A0A7K3H4E6-F1
#
_cell.length_a   1.000
_cell.length_b   1.000
_cell.length_c   1.000
_cell.angle_alpha   90.00
_cell.angle_beta   90.00
_cell.angle_gamma   90.00
#
_symmetry.space_group_name_H-M   'P 1'
#
loop_
_entity.id
_entity.type
_entity.pdbx_description
1 polymer ?
#
loop_
_entity_poly.entity_id
_entity_poly.type
_entity_poly.pdbx_seq_one_letter_code
_entity_poly.pdbx_strand_id
1 'polypeptide(L)'
;MYALLFNLLFRRLDPERAHHLAFGWIRRAARIPVLRTLLAALLAARRPELRTTAFGREMPGPFGLAAGFDKNATGIDGLAMLGFDHVEIGTVTGEPQPGNPAPRLFRLAVDRALINRMGFNNDGSAAVAARLAAR
;
A
#
# COMPACT_ATOMS: atom_id res chain seq x y z
N MET A 1 1.95 -20.30 -4.23
CA MET A 1 0.91 -20.01 -3.23
C MET A 1 0.07 -18.77 -3.57
N TYR A 2 0.67 -17.57 -3.74
CA TYR A 2 -0.11 -16.36 -4.07
C TYR A 2 -0.93 -16.46 -5.36
N ALA A 3 -0.39 -17.07 -6.41
CA ALA A 3 -1.13 -17.24 -7.67
C ALA A 3 -2.45 -18.03 -7.50
N LEU A 4 -2.46 -19.05 -6.62
CA LEU A 4 -3.69 -19.80 -6.31
C LEU A 4 -4.69 -18.93 -5.56
N LEU A 5 -4.24 -18.23 -4.51
CA LEU A 5 -5.08 -17.28 -3.77
C LEU A 5 -5.66 -16.21 -4.71
N PHE A 6 -4.84 -15.65 -5.59
CA PHE A 6 -5.28 -14.65 -6.56
C PHE A 6 -6.33 -15.22 -7.51
N ASN A 7 -6.06 -16.37 -8.14
CA ASN A 7 -6.95 -16.94 -9.16
C ASN A 7 -8.27 -17.46 -8.60
N LEU A 8 -8.27 -17.98 -7.36
CA LEU A 8 -9.45 -18.54 -6.72
C LEU A 8 -10.29 -17.47 -6.01
N LEU A 9 -9.64 -16.53 -5.32
CA LEU A 9 -10.32 -15.52 -4.50
C LEU A 9 -10.30 -14.15 -5.17
N PHE A 10 -9.13 -13.51 -5.25
CA PHE A 10 -9.08 -12.09 -5.61
C PHE A 10 -9.57 -11.82 -7.02
N ARG A 11 -9.32 -12.68 -8.00
CA ARG A 11 -9.75 -12.49 -9.40
C ARG A 11 -11.28 -12.40 -9.53
N ARG A 12 -12.03 -12.97 -8.59
CA ARG A 12 -13.49 -13.00 -8.60
C ARG A 12 -14.14 -11.84 -7.83
N LEU A 13 -13.35 -11.06 -7.08
CA LEU A 13 -13.83 -9.92 -6.32
C LEU A 13 -13.77 -8.63 -7.16
N ASP A 14 -14.65 -7.68 -6.85
CA ASP A 14 -14.44 -6.29 -7.26
C ASP A 14 -13.03 -5.83 -6.82
N PRO A 15 -12.23 -5.20 -7.71
CA PRO A 15 -10.86 -4.81 -7.38
C PRO A 15 -10.73 -3.85 -6.20
N GLU A 16 -11.69 -2.92 -6.02
CA GLU A 16 -11.64 -1.97 -4.91
C GLU A 16 -11.91 -2.69 -3.59
N ARG A 17 -12.89 -3.60 -3.56
CA ARG A 17 -13.11 -4.51 -2.43
C ARG A 17 -11.91 -5.41 -2.13
N ALA A 18 -11.30 -5.97 -3.17
CA ALA A 18 -10.11 -6.81 -3.05
C ALA A 18 -8.94 -6.04 -2.42
N HIS A 19 -8.73 -4.79 -2.85
CA HIS A 19 -7.74 -3.89 -2.28
C HIS A 19 -8.00 -3.64 -0.78
N HIS A 20 -9.21 -3.24 -0.41
CA HIS A 20 -9.56 -2.98 1.00
C HIS A 20 -9.39 -4.22 1.89
N LEU A 21 -9.77 -5.40 1.39
CA LEU A 21 -9.63 -6.65 2.13
C LEU A 21 -8.15 -7.00 2.36
N ALA A 22 -7.37 -7.05 1.28
CA ALA A 22 -5.95 -7.40 1.34
C ALA A 22 -5.17 -6.39 2.19
N PHE A 23 -5.41 -5.10 1.99
CA PHE A 23 -4.74 -4.06 2.77
C PHE A 23 -5.16 -4.09 4.24
N GLY A 24 -6.43 -4.42 4.53
CA GLY A 24 -6.89 -4.69 5.89
C GLY A 24 -6.19 -5.87 6.55
N TRP A 25 -5.84 -6.93 5.82
CA TRP A 25 -5.04 -8.04 6.34
C TRP A 25 -3.59 -7.64 6.61
N ILE A 26 -2.96 -6.93 5.67
CA ILE A 26 -1.59 -6.41 5.82
C ILE A 26 -1.48 -5.54 7.08
N ARG A 27 -2.43 -4.60 7.26
CA ARG A 27 -2.49 -3.72 8.43
C ARG A 27 -2.64 -4.49 9.75
N ARG A 28 -3.49 -5.52 9.78
CA ARG A 28 -3.70 -6.35 10.98
C ARG A 28 -2.45 -7.17 11.31
N ALA A 29 -1.80 -7.75 10.30
CA ALA A 29 -0.57 -8.50 10.50
C ALA A 29 0.54 -7.61 11.09
N ALA A 30 0.68 -6.38 10.59
CA ALA A 30 1.66 -5.42 11.07
C ALA A 30 1.43 -4.97 12.53
N ARG A 31 0.19 -5.04 13.03
CA ARG A 31 -0.13 -4.67 14.43
C ARG A 31 0.31 -5.71 15.45
N ILE A 32 0.63 -6.94 15.01
CA ILE A 32 1.09 -8.01 15.89
C ILE A 32 2.63 -8.02 15.83
N PRO A 33 3.37 -7.56 16.86
CA PRO A 33 4.80 -7.31 16.76
C PRO A 33 5.61 -8.54 16.33
N VAL A 34 5.31 -9.72 16.88
CA VAL A 34 6.00 -10.98 16.54
C VAL A 34 5.77 -11.33 15.07
N LEU A 35 4.52 -11.25 14.61
CA LEU A 35 4.19 -11.54 13.22
C LEU A 35 4.83 -10.53 12.26
N ARG A 36 4.83 -9.24 12.63
CA ARG A 36 5.50 -8.19 11.86
C ARG A 36 6.98 -8.48 11.69
N THR A 37 7.68 -8.80 12.77
CA THR A 37 9.12 -9.10 12.73
C THR A 37 9.41 -10.34 11.89
N LEU A 38 8.63 -11.42 12.05
CA LEU A 38 8.81 -12.65 11.27
C LEU A 38 8.56 -12.42 9.77
N LEU A 39 7.48 -11.71 9.41
CA LEU A 39 7.17 -11.39 8.02
C LEU A 39 8.22 -10.45 7.41
N ALA A 40 8.68 -9.44 8.15
CA ALA A 40 9.76 -8.56 7.70
C ALA A 40 11.07 -9.33 7.47
N ALA A 41 11.42 -10.26 8.35
CA ALA A 41 12.62 -11.09 8.16
C ALA A 41 12.54 -11.96 6.89
N LEU A 42 11.34 -12.42 6.53
CA LEU A 42 11.11 -13.25 5.35
C LEU A 42 10.97 -12.45 4.05
N LEU A 43 10.35 -11.27 4.09
CA LEU A 43 9.92 -10.52 2.91
C LEU A 43 10.72 -9.24 2.67
N ALA A 44 11.28 -8.65 3.71
CA ALA A 44 11.99 -7.36 3.66
C ALA A 44 13.51 -7.54 3.83
N ALA A 45 14.10 -8.50 3.11
CA ALA A 45 15.53 -8.76 3.16
C ALA A 45 16.32 -7.57 2.59
N ARG A 46 17.09 -6.89 3.47
CA ARG A 46 17.94 -5.76 3.08
C ARG A 46 19.34 -6.22 2.72
N ARG A 47 19.95 -5.52 1.77
CA ARG A 47 21.29 -5.79 1.25
C ARG A 47 22.07 -4.46 1.22
N PRO A 48 23.24 -4.35 1.86
CA PRO A 48 24.02 -3.12 1.86
C PRO A 48 24.29 -2.56 0.45
N GLU A 49 24.44 -3.44 -0.53
CA GLU A 49 24.72 -3.11 -1.93
C GLU A 49 23.54 -2.44 -2.65
N LEU A 50 22.32 -2.58 -2.10
CA LEU A 50 21.11 -1.98 -2.67
C LEU A 50 20.81 -0.60 -2.09
N ARG A 51 21.51 -0.17 -1.05
CA ARG A 51 21.27 1.14 -0.42
C ARG A 51 21.36 2.25 -1.46
N THR A 52 20.37 3.14 -1.43
CA THR A 52 20.20 4.18 -2.44
C THR A 52 20.09 5.53 -1.76
N THR A 53 20.80 6.53 -2.26
CA THR A 53 20.66 7.92 -1.82
C THR A 53 19.83 8.70 -2.83
N ALA A 54 18.67 9.20 -2.42
CA ALA A 54 17.78 10.01 -3.24
C ALA A 54 17.13 11.11 -2.39
N PHE A 55 16.90 12.29 -2.97
CA PHE A 55 16.28 13.43 -2.28
C PHE A 55 16.96 13.82 -0.95
N GLY A 56 18.29 13.67 -0.87
CA GLY A 56 19.06 13.93 0.36
C GLY A 56 18.81 12.93 1.49
N ARG A 57 18.24 11.75 1.19
CA ARG A 57 17.96 10.68 2.15
C ARG A 57 18.63 9.37 1.70
N GLU A 58 19.19 8.63 2.66
CA GLU A 58 19.60 7.25 2.45
C GLU A 58 18.38 6.34 2.66
N MET A 59 18.10 5.47 1.68
CA MET A 59 17.04 4.48 1.72
C MET A 59 17.63 3.07 1.78
N PRO A 60 16.96 2.11 2.44
CA PRO A 60 17.47 0.74 2.55
C PRO A 60 17.63 0.02 1.20
N GLY A 61 16.90 0.48 0.18
CA GLY A 61 16.94 -0.02 -1.18
C GLY A 61 16.17 0.90 -2.14
N PRO A 62 16.18 0.59 -3.44
CA PRO A 62 15.55 1.42 -4.47
C PRO A 62 14.06 1.13 -4.65
N PHE A 63 13.49 0.12 -3.97
CA PHE A 63 12.17 -0.39 -4.30
C PHE A 63 11.06 0.29 -3.48
N GLY A 64 10.33 1.19 -4.15
CA GLY A 64 9.24 1.97 -3.56
C GLY A 64 7.85 1.46 -3.88
N LEU A 65 6.89 1.79 -3.00
CA LEU A 65 5.47 1.70 -3.33
C LEU A 65 4.94 3.08 -3.76
N ALA A 66 4.35 3.12 -4.95
CA ALA A 66 3.77 4.33 -5.52
C ALA A 66 2.51 4.82 -4.77
N ALA A 67 2.24 6.11 -4.90
CA ALA A 67 1.00 6.73 -4.42
C ALA A 67 -0.25 6.07 -5.01
N GLY A 68 -1.37 6.30 -4.34
CA GLY A 68 -2.66 5.73 -4.68
C GLY A 68 -2.93 4.37 -4.02
N PHE A 69 -1.91 3.70 -3.46
CA PHE A 69 -2.09 2.46 -2.71
C PHE A 69 -2.53 2.73 -1.26
N ASP A 70 -1.73 3.42 -0.44
CA ASP A 70 -2.13 3.86 0.91
C ASP A 70 -2.43 5.37 0.91
N LYS A 71 -3.64 5.72 0.50
CA LYS A 71 -4.06 7.13 0.38
C LYS A 71 -4.08 7.90 1.69
N ASN A 72 -4.20 7.19 2.80
CA ASN A 72 -4.63 7.74 4.07
C ASN A 72 -3.59 7.51 5.20
N ALA A 73 -2.38 7.08 4.85
CA ALA A 73 -1.28 6.73 5.78
C ALA A 73 -1.72 5.74 6.88
N THR A 74 -2.45 4.70 6.49
CA THR A 74 -3.07 3.75 7.45
C THR A 74 -2.34 2.43 7.59
N GLY A 75 -1.34 2.16 6.75
CA GLY A 75 -0.67 0.87 6.69
C GLY A 75 0.80 0.90 6.28
N ILE A 76 1.47 2.05 6.43
CA ILE A 76 2.90 2.23 6.10
C ILE A 76 3.78 1.11 6.68
N ASP A 77 3.60 0.78 7.96
CA ASP A 77 4.37 -0.30 8.62
C ASP A 77 4.12 -1.67 8.01
N GLY A 78 2.88 -1.94 7.60
CA GLY A 78 2.54 -3.19 6.94
C GLY A 78 3.14 -3.28 5.54
N LEU A 79 3.28 -2.16 4.84
CA LEU A 79 3.94 -2.10 3.54
C LEU A 79 5.46 -2.24 3.69
N ALA A 80 6.06 -1.56 4.66
CA ALA A 80 7.48 -1.72 4.99
C ALA A 80 7.81 -3.17 5.42
N MET A 81 6.92 -3.82 6.18
CA MET A 81 7.01 -5.24 6.54
C MET A 81 7.02 -6.16 5.33
N LEU A 82 6.39 -5.78 4.22
CA LEU A 82 6.39 -6.55 2.97
C LEU A 82 7.65 -6.30 2.10
N GLY A 83 8.55 -5.39 2.52
CA GLY A 83 9.82 -5.15 1.84
C GLY A 83 9.89 -3.90 0.97
N PHE A 84 8.92 -2.99 1.04
CA PHE A 84 9.06 -1.68 0.41
C PHE A 84 10.02 -0.79 1.20
N ASP A 85 11.04 -0.27 0.53
CA ASP A 85 12.09 0.57 1.12
C ASP A 85 11.64 2.01 1.35
N HIS A 86 10.67 2.46 0.56
CA HIS A 86 9.94 3.71 0.75
C HIS A 86 8.48 3.54 0.32
N VAL A 87 7.58 4.33 0.91
CA VAL A 87 6.16 4.32 0.61
C VAL A 87 5.70 5.74 0.37
N GLU A 88 5.19 6.01 -0.84
CA GLU A 88 4.54 7.27 -1.15
C GLU A 88 3.05 7.13 -0.80
N ILE A 89 2.59 7.86 0.23
CA ILE A 89 1.18 7.88 0.62
C ILE A 89 0.38 8.87 -0.23
N GLY A 90 -0.94 8.85 -0.07
CA GLY A 90 -1.83 9.76 -0.80
C GLY A 90 -2.30 9.18 -2.13
N THR A 91 -2.82 9.98 -3.05
CA THR A 91 -2.88 11.44 -3.01
C THR A 91 -3.84 11.97 -1.94
N VAL A 92 -3.40 12.98 -1.19
CA VAL A 92 -4.16 13.65 -0.12
C VAL A 92 -4.56 15.04 -0.59
N THR A 93 -5.80 15.43 -0.36
CA THR A 93 -6.31 16.79 -0.65
C THR A 93 -6.38 17.63 0.63
N GLY A 94 -6.52 18.95 0.48
CA GLY A 94 -6.67 19.84 1.65
C GLY A 94 -7.81 19.39 2.56
N GLU A 95 -8.98 19.17 1.97
CA GLU A 95 -10.20 18.65 2.61
C GLU A 95 -10.47 17.18 2.22
N PRO A 96 -11.21 16.40 3.03
CA PRO A 96 -11.63 15.05 2.66
C PRO A 96 -12.55 15.06 1.45
N GLN A 97 -12.44 14.03 0.61
CA GLN A 97 -13.37 13.85 -0.50
C GLN A 97 -13.61 12.36 -0.81
N PRO A 98 -14.83 11.98 -1.24
CA PRO A 98 -15.19 10.58 -1.48
C PRO A 98 -14.63 10.04 -2.80
N GLY A 99 -14.14 10.92 -3.68
CA GLY A 99 -13.76 10.61 -5.06
C GLY A 99 -14.95 10.30 -5.97
N ASN A 100 -14.69 9.70 -7.13
CA ASN A 100 -15.71 9.43 -8.14
C ASN A 100 -16.64 8.27 -7.72
N PRO A 101 -17.90 8.21 -8.20
CA PRO A 101 -18.78 7.07 -7.95
C PRO A 101 -18.20 5.73 -8.44
N ALA A 102 -18.52 4.64 -7.74
CA ALA A 102 -18.15 3.29 -8.17
C ALA A 102 -19.08 2.77 -9.29
N PRO A 103 -18.61 1.84 -10.17
CA PRO A 103 -17.28 1.25 -10.22
C PRO A 103 -16.24 2.16 -10.88
N ARG A 104 -15.05 2.22 -10.28
CA ARG A 104 -13.98 3.18 -10.65
C ARG A 104 -12.57 2.59 -10.68
N LEU A 105 -12.44 1.28 -10.47
CA LEU A 105 -11.20 0.51 -10.60
C LEU A 105 -11.51 -0.78 -11.37
N PHE A 106 -10.65 -1.11 -12.32
CA PHE A 106 -10.84 -2.23 -13.24
C PHE A 106 -9.53 -2.99 -13.42
N ARG A 107 -9.60 -4.29 -13.65
CA ARG A 107 -8.43 -5.13 -13.95
C ARG A 107 -8.52 -5.70 -15.34
N LEU A 108 -7.41 -5.59 -16.07
CA LEU A 108 -7.16 -6.30 -17.31
C LEU A 108 -6.16 -7.41 -16.97
N ALA A 109 -6.68 -8.54 -16.47
CA ALA A 109 -5.84 -9.56 -15.83
C ALA A 109 -4.86 -10.24 -16.79
N VAL A 110 -5.26 -10.41 -18.06
CA VAL A 110 -4.41 -10.99 -19.12
C VAL A 110 -3.23 -10.07 -19.41
N ASP A 111 -3.50 -8.76 -19.52
CA ASP A 111 -2.51 -7.72 -19.80
C ASP A 111 -1.68 -7.31 -18.58
N ARG A 112 -1.98 -7.89 -17.39
CA ARG A 112 -1.40 -7.49 -16.10
C ARG A 112 -1.55 -5.98 -15.84
N ALA A 113 -2.67 -5.39 -16.25
CA ALA A 113 -2.91 -3.96 -16.19
C ALA A 113 -4.11 -3.59 -15.32
N LEU A 114 -4.15 -2.32 -14.91
CA LEU A 114 -5.22 -1.70 -14.16
C LEU A 114 -5.69 -0.42 -14.87
N ILE A 115 -6.99 -0.18 -14.85
CA ILE A 115 -7.58 1.11 -15.24
C ILE A 115 -8.28 1.67 -14.00
N ASN A 116 -8.06 2.92 -13.67
CA ASN A 116 -8.74 3.57 -12.56
C ASN A 116 -9.18 4.99 -12.90
N ARG A 117 -10.27 5.40 -12.28
CA ARG A 117 -10.82 6.76 -12.30
C ARG A 117 -11.28 7.12 -10.89
N MET A 118 -10.44 6.88 -9.90
CA MET A 118 -10.85 6.95 -8.48
C MET A 118 -11.15 8.38 -8.00
N GLY A 119 -10.51 9.40 -8.58
CA GLY A 119 -10.78 10.81 -8.26
C GLY A 119 -10.30 11.23 -6.86
N PHE A 120 -9.10 10.83 -6.45
CA PHE A 120 -8.47 11.21 -5.16
C PHE A 120 -9.38 11.02 -3.92
N ASN A 121 -10.02 9.86 -3.76
CA ASN A 121 -10.74 9.56 -2.51
C ASN A 121 -9.77 9.48 -1.31
N ASN A 122 -9.93 10.37 -0.33
CA ASN A 122 -9.05 10.46 0.84
C ASN A 122 -9.72 11.19 2.03
N ASP A 123 -9.11 11.10 3.20
CA ASP A 123 -9.65 11.62 4.46
C ASP A 123 -9.22 13.07 4.78
N GLY A 124 -8.54 13.75 3.85
CA GLY A 124 -8.06 15.11 4.01
C GLY A 124 -6.72 15.22 4.74
N SER A 125 -6.02 16.33 4.51
CA SER A 125 -4.65 16.53 4.98
C SER A 125 -4.51 16.51 6.51
N ALA A 126 -5.45 17.10 7.23
CA ALA A 126 -5.42 17.14 8.70
C ALA A 126 -5.46 15.73 9.32
N ALA A 127 -6.37 14.87 8.84
CA ALA A 127 -6.49 13.49 9.35
C ALA A 127 -5.26 12.64 9.01
N VAL A 128 -4.73 12.79 7.79
CA VAL A 128 -3.54 12.06 7.36
C VAL A 128 -2.29 12.53 8.12
N ALA A 129 -2.13 13.83 8.33
CA ALA A 129 -1.04 14.39 9.11
C ALA A 129 -1.06 13.88 10.56
N ALA A 130 -2.23 13.84 11.20
CA ALA A 130 -2.37 13.30 12.55
C ALA A 130 -1.95 11.82 12.63
N ARG A 131 -2.28 10.99 11.62
CA ARG A 131 -1.85 9.59 11.56
C ARG A 131 -0.35 9.43 11.37
N LEU A 132 0.26 10.27 10.53
CA LEU A 132 1.70 10.27 10.32
C LEU A 132 2.45 10.69 11.59
N ALA A 133 1.94 11.68 12.32
CA ALA A 133 2.54 12.14 13.57
C ALA A 133 2.45 11.10 14.71
N ALA A 134 1.43 10.25 14.69
CA ALA A 134 1.21 9.21 15.70
C ALA A 134 1.88 7.85 15.38
N ARG A 135 2.58 7.75 14.25
CA ARG A 135 3.24 6.52 13.81
C ARG A 135 4.53 6.23 14.57
#